data_AF-A0A5E4L5H4-F1
#
_entry.id   AF-A0A5E4L5H4-F1
#
_cell.length_a   1.000
_cell.length_b   1.000
_cell.length_c   1.000
_cell.angle_alpha   90.00
_cell.angle_beta   90.00
_cell.angle_gamma   90.00
#
_symmetry.space_group_name_H-M   'P 1'
#
loop_
_entity.id
_entity.type
_entity.pdbx_description
1 polymer ?
#
loop_
_entity_poly.entity_id
_entity_poly.type
_entity_poly.pdbx_seq_one_letter_code
_entity_poly.pdbx_strand_id
1 'polypeptide(L)'
;MVKLEETGIADVHTHTMYSGFSEYSYLKYPDSMTVPRKSVRVAEKLGLDVLCITDHNTIKGALEAKKYNKDLVVIGEEISSKDGEIIGLFLQEPVKPYLSGEETIEKIHEQGGVAFAPHPFSGHCWGVGRKLHSFDLDGLEVFNSLHRDGYSNAIALKNCNGHAKLGGSDAHSSCMIGNGYTLFNGSSQEDLRNAIKRKQTSCGGKVTPLWDFINYSIRIGFESSKVILNINGVDCPMSARISGIRRPYKMLYLAGSFLFAFSPLPVVCTLLGDRVLKKKCLKVWKEQNAAPVPAERYASV
;
A
#
# COMPACT_ATOMS: atom_id res chain seq x y z
N MET A 1 -17.12 -20.71 -30.37
CA MET A 1 -16.73 -20.87 -28.95
C MET A 1 -16.31 -19.52 -28.43
N VAL A 2 -17.10 -18.91 -27.55
CA VAL A 2 -16.68 -17.72 -26.82
C VAL A 2 -15.62 -18.22 -25.83
N LYS A 3 -14.36 -17.80 -25.98
CA LYS A 3 -13.37 -18.01 -24.92
C LYS A 3 -13.95 -17.33 -23.68
N LEU A 4 -14.23 -18.10 -22.63
CA LEU A 4 -14.42 -17.51 -21.31
C LEU A 4 -13.12 -16.74 -21.03
N GLU A 5 -13.23 -15.42 -20.94
CA GLU A 5 -12.11 -14.55 -20.60
C GLU A 5 -11.63 -14.95 -19.21
N GLU A 6 -10.37 -15.41 -19.12
CA GLU A 6 -9.74 -15.72 -17.84
C GLU A 6 -9.69 -14.42 -17.03
N THR A 7 -10.25 -14.44 -15.82
CA THR A 7 -10.27 -13.26 -14.95
C THR A 7 -9.09 -13.35 -13.99
N GLY A 8 -8.07 -12.55 -14.25
CA GLY A 8 -6.89 -12.45 -13.41
C GLY A 8 -7.13 -11.63 -12.15
N ILE A 9 -6.37 -11.94 -11.11
CA ILE A 9 -6.44 -11.30 -9.79
C ILE A 9 -5.06 -10.74 -9.44
N ALA A 10 -5.01 -9.41 -9.26
CA ALA A 10 -3.79 -8.70 -8.89
C ALA A 10 -3.94 -7.98 -7.54
N ASP A 11 -2.97 -8.12 -6.64
CA ASP A 11 -2.85 -7.21 -5.50
C ASP A 11 -1.85 -6.11 -5.87
N VAL A 12 -2.36 -4.90 -6.15
CA VAL A 12 -1.56 -3.83 -6.76
C VAL A 12 -0.82 -2.94 -5.76
N HIS A 13 -1.01 -3.16 -4.46
CA HIS A 13 -0.50 -2.29 -3.41
C HIS A 13 -0.11 -3.14 -2.18
N THR A 14 1.19 -3.42 -2.00
CA THR A 14 1.68 -4.21 -0.86
C THR A 14 3.06 -3.75 -0.38
N HIS A 15 3.34 -3.94 0.90
CA HIS A 15 4.59 -3.51 1.53
C HIS A 15 5.37 -4.65 2.17
N THR A 16 6.69 -4.53 2.10
CA THR A 16 7.65 -5.42 2.74
C THR A 16 8.48 -4.65 3.76
N MET A 17 9.36 -5.37 4.43
CA MET A 17 10.30 -4.75 5.37
C MET A 17 11.24 -3.68 4.77
N TYR A 18 11.24 -3.48 3.45
CA TYR A 18 12.00 -2.44 2.78
C TYR A 18 11.31 -1.06 2.81
N SER A 19 10.01 -0.98 3.10
CA SER A 19 9.31 0.30 3.38
C SER A 19 9.92 1.10 4.54
N GLY A 20 10.67 0.43 5.42
CA GLY A 20 11.42 1.09 6.49
C GLY A 20 10.57 1.37 7.73
N PHE A 21 10.42 2.65 8.09
CA PHE A 21 9.78 3.06 9.34
C PHE A 21 8.66 4.07 9.08
N SER A 22 7.53 3.82 9.73
CA SER A 22 6.41 4.75 9.81
C SER A 22 6.46 5.57 11.10
N GLU A 23 5.88 6.77 11.05
CA GLU A 23 5.87 7.73 12.15
C GLU A 23 4.44 8.05 12.57
N TYR A 24 4.15 7.93 13.86
CA TYR A 24 2.89 8.39 14.45
C TYR A 24 3.20 9.25 15.67
N SER A 25 3.03 10.57 15.52
CA SER A 25 3.44 11.56 16.53
C SER A 25 4.95 11.39 16.86
N TYR A 26 5.30 11.11 18.11
CA TYR A 26 6.68 10.87 18.55
C TYR A 26 7.13 9.40 18.41
N LEU A 27 6.24 8.50 18.00
CA LEU A 27 6.54 7.08 17.87
C LEU A 27 7.01 6.75 16.45
N LYS A 28 8.16 6.10 16.33
CA LYS A 28 8.64 5.51 15.07
C LYS A 28 8.63 3.99 15.20
N TYR A 29 8.04 3.29 14.24
CA TYR A 29 7.93 1.83 14.25
C TYR A 29 8.19 1.27 12.85
N PRO A 30 8.69 0.04 12.73
CA PRO A 30 8.85 -0.60 11.42
C PRO A 30 7.52 -0.68 10.71
N ASP A 31 7.52 -0.25 9.46
CA ASP A 31 6.31 -0.14 8.65
C ASP A 31 5.74 -1.53 8.30
N SER A 32 6.59 -2.40 7.77
CA SER A 32 6.30 -3.83 7.59
C SER A 32 7.46 -4.66 8.09
N MET A 33 7.16 -5.89 8.53
CA MET A 33 8.18 -6.89 8.87
C MET A 33 8.12 -8.09 7.91
N THR A 34 7.34 -7.97 6.84
CA THR A 34 7.15 -9.07 5.89
C THR A 34 8.37 -9.13 4.99
N VAL A 35 9.10 -10.26 5.04
CA VAL A 35 10.20 -10.51 4.11
C VAL A 35 9.66 -10.75 2.69
N PRO A 36 10.32 -10.27 1.62
CA PRO A 36 9.85 -10.40 0.24
C PRO A 36 9.46 -11.83 -0.17
N ARG A 37 10.29 -12.82 0.19
CA ARG A 37 10.01 -14.25 -0.05
C ARG A 37 8.66 -14.72 0.54
N LYS A 38 8.29 -14.17 1.69
CA LYS A 38 7.03 -14.53 2.37
C LYS A 38 5.84 -13.92 1.64
N SER A 39 5.97 -12.70 1.11
CA SER A 39 4.93 -12.07 0.28
C SER A 39 4.63 -12.92 -0.95
N VAL A 40 5.67 -13.34 -1.68
CA VAL A 40 5.54 -14.23 -2.86
C VAL A 40 4.82 -15.53 -2.49
N ARG A 41 5.28 -16.23 -1.44
CA ARG A 41 4.67 -17.49 -1.01
C ARG A 41 3.19 -17.33 -0.62
N VAL A 42 2.81 -16.21 -0.01
CA VAL A 42 1.42 -15.96 0.37
C VAL A 42 0.58 -15.70 -0.87
N ALA A 43 1.05 -14.86 -1.79
CA ALA A 43 0.38 -14.58 -3.05
C ALA A 43 0.14 -15.85 -3.88
N GLU A 44 1.14 -16.73 -4.00
CA GLU A 44 1.00 -18.04 -4.66
C GLU A 44 -0.07 -18.91 -3.98
N LYS A 45 -0.08 -18.94 -2.64
CA LYS A 45 -1.05 -19.74 -1.88
C LYS A 45 -2.48 -19.20 -2.02
N LEU A 46 -2.63 -17.89 -2.24
CA LEU A 46 -3.92 -17.24 -2.48
C LEU A 46 -4.38 -17.36 -3.94
N GLY A 47 -3.51 -17.83 -4.84
CA GLY A 47 -3.80 -17.90 -6.28
C GLY A 47 -3.86 -16.53 -6.93
N LEU A 48 -3.05 -15.57 -6.47
CA LEU A 48 -2.88 -14.30 -7.19
C LEU A 48 -2.11 -14.53 -8.47
N ASP A 49 -2.55 -13.91 -9.56
CA ASP A 49 -1.87 -13.92 -10.85
C ASP A 49 -0.75 -12.87 -10.88
N VAL A 50 -0.95 -11.75 -10.18
CA VAL A 50 0.03 -10.67 -10.07
C VAL A 50 0.12 -10.14 -8.63
N LEU A 51 1.35 -9.98 -8.15
CA LEU A 51 1.68 -9.31 -6.89
C LEU A 51 2.53 -8.09 -7.17
N CYS A 52 2.00 -6.89 -6.94
CA CYS A 52 2.80 -5.67 -6.96
C CYS A 52 3.33 -5.38 -5.56
N ILE A 53 4.65 -5.25 -5.44
CA ILE A 53 5.30 -4.77 -4.22
C ILE A 53 5.68 -3.31 -4.45
N THR A 54 5.22 -2.44 -3.55
CA THR A 54 5.23 -0.98 -3.66
C THR A 54 5.78 -0.39 -2.37
N ASP A 55 6.97 -0.82 -1.95
CA ASP A 55 7.62 -0.28 -0.75
C ASP A 55 7.79 1.24 -0.85
N HIS A 56 7.72 1.95 0.28
CA HIS A 56 7.82 3.41 0.29
C HIS A 56 9.19 3.88 -0.22
N ASN A 57 9.19 4.69 -1.27
CA ASN A 57 10.36 5.36 -1.84
C ASN A 57 11.52 4.40 -2.17
N THR A 58 11.23 3.13 -2.47
CA THR A 58 12.22 2.16 -2.91
C THR A 58 11.62 0.98 -3.67
N ILE A 59 12.31 0.49 -4.72
CA ILE A 59 11.96 -0.75 -5.42
C ILE A 59 12.66 -2.00 -4.86
N LYS A 60 13.46 -1.88 -3.80
CA LYS A 60 14.37 -2.94 -3.33
C LYS A 60 13.64 -4.21 -2.91
N GLY A 61 12.52 -4.12 -2.19
CA GLY A 61 11.77 -5.30 -1.78
C GLY A 61 11.11 -6.00 -2.96
N ALA A 62 10.64 -5.26 -3.96
CA ALA A 62 10.12 -5.83 -5.20
C ALA A 62 11.22 -6.54 -6.02
N LEU A 63 12.42 -5.94 -6.13
CA LEU A 63 13.57 -6.58 -6.79
C LEU A 63 13.99 -7.88 -6.09
N GLU A 64 13.98 -7.90 -4.76
CA GLU A 64 14.26 -9.12 -3.98
C GLU A 64 13.16 -10.18 -4.15
N ALA A 65 11.88 -9.78 -4.10
CA ALA A 65 10.75 -10.69 -4.33
C ALA A 65 10.79 -11.34 -5.72
N LYS A 66 11.16 -10.57 -6.76
CA LYS A 66 11.21 -11.03 -8.14
C LYS A 66 12.18 -12.19 -8.36
N LYS A 67 13.18 -12.36 -7.49
CA LYS A 67 14.11 -13.51 -7.51
C LYS A 67 13.41 -14.83 -7.18
N TYR A 68 12.29 -14.81 -6.47
CA TYR A 68 11.55 -16.00 -6.06
C TYR A 68 10.47 -16.39 -7.08
N ASN A 69 9.81 -15.39 -7.70
CA ASN A 69 8.86 -15.63 -8.77
C ASN A 69 8.76 -14.40 -9.68
N LYS A 70 9.41 -14.47 -10.85
CA LYS A 70 9.50 -13.34 -11.80
C LYS A 70 8.20 -13.07 -12.56
N ASP A 71 7.37 -14.09 -12.72
CA ASP A 71 6.14 -14.05 -13.51
C ASP A 71 4.95 -13.57 -12.66
N LEU A 72 5.03 -13.72 -11.34
CA LEU A 72 4.09 -13.17 -10.37
C LEU A 72 4.38 -11.72 -9.98
N VAL A 73 5.65 -11.36 -9.76
CA VAL A 73 6.02 -10.10 -9.10
C VAL A 73 6.22 -8.94 -10.09
N VAL A 74 5.42 -7.90 -9.93
CA VAL A 74 5.60 -6.58 -10.56
C VAL A 74 6.41 -5.66 -9.66
N ILE A 75 7.40 -5.00 -10.26
CA ILE A 75 8.21 -3.99 -9.57
C ILE A 75 7.40 -2.69 -9.49
N GLY A 76 7.10 -2.25 -8.27
CA GLY A 76 6.47 -0.98 -8.02
C GLY A 76 7.12 -0.23 -6.87
N GLU A 77 6.64 0.98 -6.65
CA GLU A 77 7.10 1.89 -5.61
C GLU A 77 5.93 2.79 -5.21
N GLU A 78 5.71 2.97 -3.91
CA GLU A 78 4.85 4.04 -3.42
C GLU A 78 5.70 5.27 -3.12
N ILE A 79 5.55 6.29 -3.95
CA ILE A 79 6.43 7.46 -3.97
C ILE A 79 5.76 8.59 -3.21
N SER A 80 6.45 9.11 -2.20
CA SER A 80 6.03 10.31 -1.47
C SER A 80 6.37 11.55 -2.31
N SER A 81 5.39 12.09 -3.05
CA SER A 81 5.55 13.37 -3.76
C SER A 81 5.27 14.57 -2.82
N LYS A 82 5.45 15.79 -3.31
CA LYS A 82 5.03 17.02 -2.60
C LYS A 82 3.50 17.18 -2.52
N ASP A 83 2.76 16.41 -3.31
CA ASP A 83 1.32 16.55 -3.48
C ASP A 83 0.52 15.41 -2.86
N GLY A 84 1.21 14.34 -2.44
CA GLY A 84 0.65 13.11 -1.89
C GLY A 84 1.39 11.87 -2.39
N GLU A 85 0.98 10.70 -1.91
CA GLU A 85 1.49 9.42 -2.37
C GLU A 85 0.98 9.09 -3.77
N ILE A 86 1.88 8.57 -4.62
CA ILE A 86 1.61 8.12 -5.99
C ILE A 86 2.32 6.77 -6.14
N ILE A 87 1.61 5.75 -6.66
CA ILE A 87 2.23 4.47 -6.96
C ILE A 87 2.62 4.42 -8.43
N GLY A 88 3.89 4.08 -8.66
CA GLY A 88 4.38 3.65 -9.97
C GLY A 88 4.51 2.14 -10.03
N LEU A 89 3.99 1.51 -11.07
CA LEU A 89 4.18 0.09 -11.37
C LEU A 89 4.99 -0.11 -12.65
N PHE A 90 5.59 -1.30 -12.77
CA PHE A 90 6.46 -1.70 -13.87
C PHE A 90 7.74 -0.87 -13.98
N LEU A 91 8.27 -0.40 -12.85
CA LEU A 91 9.46 0.44 -12.79
C LEU A 91 10.73 -0.37 -13.07
N GLN A 92 11.76 0.31 -13.59
CA GLN A 92 13.11 -0.24 -13.75
C GLN A 92 14.11 0.43 -12.80
N GLU A 93 13.88 1.70 -12.46
CA GLU A 93 14.69 2.48 -11.53
C GLU A 93 13.78 3.17 -10.50
N PRO A 94 14.27 3.40 -9.25
CA PRO A 94 13.49 4.10 -8.25
C PRO A 94 13.23 5.55 -8.67
N VAL A 95 12.03 6.05 -8.38
CA VAL A 95 11.67 7.44 -8.64
C VAL A 95 12.10 8.31 -7.46
N LYS A 96 12.73 9.46 -7.73
CA LYS A 96 13.19 10.35 -6.67
C LYS A 96 12.00 10.86 -5.84
N PRO A 97 12.04 10.75 -4.50
CA PRO A 97 10.97 11.24 -3.64
C PRO A 97 10.95 12.78 -3.59
N TYR A 98 9.78 13.32 -3.21
CA TYR A 98 9.51 14.74 -3.00
C TYR A 98 9.67 15.62 -4.26
N LEU A 99 9.49 15.04 -5.44
CA LEU A 99 9.18 15.79 -6.66
C LEU A 99 7.74 16.33 -6.62
N SER A 100 7.35 17.20 -7.56
CA SER A 100 5.92 17.49 -7.73
C SER A 100 5.16 16.24 -8.16
N GLY A 101 3.84 16.22 -7.95
CA GLY A 101 3.01 15.11 -8.43
C GLY A 101 3.16 14.87 -9.93
N GLU A 102 3.19 15.94 -10.73
CA GLU A 102 3.39 15.88 -12.18
C GLU A 102 4.77 15.31 -12.55
N GLU A 103 5.84 15.81 -11.94
CA GLU A 103 7.21 15.30 -12.18
C GLU A 103 7.33 13.83 -11.77
N THR A 104 6.71 13.41 -10.66
CA THR A 104 6.68 12.00 -10.24
C THR A 104 5.99 11.14 -11.30
N ILE A 105 4.83 11.55 -11.81
CA ILE A 105 4.09 10.81 -12.84
C ILE A 105 4.88 10.73 -14.15
N GLU A 106 5.46 11.85 -14.59
CA GLU A 106 6.30 11.90 -15.78
C GLU A 106 7.47 10.90 -15.67
N LYS A 107 8.16 10.85 -14.52
CA LYS A 107 9.26 9.89 -14.28
C LYS A 107 8.82 8.43 -14.26
N ILE A 108 7.56 8.15 -13.88
CA ILE A 108 6.98 6.80 -13.98
C ILE A 108 6.72 6.46 -15.45
N HIS A 109 6.11 7.39 -16.20
CA HIS A 109 5.76 7.19 -17.61
C HIS A 109 6.97 7.13 -18.55
N GLU A 110 8.05 7.86 -18.27
CA GLU A 110 9.33 7.77 -18.98
C GLU A 110 9.91 6.35 -18.96
N GLN A 111 9.64 5.59 -17.89
CA GLN A 111 10.02 4.18 -17.73
C GLN A 111 9.01 3.22 -18.41
N GLY A 112 7.97 3.76 -19.06
CA GLY A 112 6.83 3.01 -19.55
C GLY A 112 5.91 2.47 -18.45
N GLY A 113 6.10 2.90 -17.19
CA GLY A 113 5.28 2.47 -16.06
C GLY A 113 3.83 2.91 -16.18
N VAL A 114 3.03 2.53 -15.19
CA VAL A 114 1.69 3.12 -14.97
C VAL A 114 1.68 3.81 -13.61
N ALA A 115 1.06 4.98 -13.56
CA ALA A 115 0.93 5.80 -12.36
C ALA A 115 -0.52 5.79 -11.87
N PHE A 116 -0.73 5.52 -10.59
CA PHE A 116 -2.05 5.66 -9.99
C PHE A 116 -1.97 6.28 -8.60
N ALA A 117 -3.06 6.91 -8.18
CA ALA A 117 -3.15 7.45 -6.83
C ALA A 117 -3.65 6.38 -5.85
N PRO A 118 -2.82 5.90 -4.91
CA PRO A 118 -3.27 5.08 -3.78
C PRO A 118 -4.14 5.93 -2.85
N HIS A 119 -5.16 5.31 -2.26
CA HIS A 119 -6.01 5.88 -1.21
C HIS A 119 -6.16 7.43 -1.26
N PRO A 120 -6.64 8.00 -2.39
CA PRO A 120 -6.51 9.43 -2.72
C PRO A 120 -7.19 10.36 -1.71
N PHE A 121 -8.23 9.87 -1.02
CA PHE A 121 -8.99 10.59 -0.01
C PHE A 121 -8.80 9.98 1.40
N SER A 122 -7.62 9.44 1.67
CA SER A 122 -7.26 8.92 2.98
C SER A 122 -7.27 10.02 4.03
N GLY A 123 -7.86 9.73 5.19
CA GLY A 123 -7.64 10.52 6.41
C GLY A 123 -6.50 9.96 7.27
N HIS A 124 -5.82 8.90 6.80
CA HIS A 124 -4.79 8.15 7.52
C HIS A 124 -3.40 8.49 6.96
N CYS A 125 -3.29 8.41 5.63
CA CYS A 125 -2.10 8.60 4.81
C CYS A 125 -2.20 9.87 3.98
N TRP A 126 -1.12 10.25 3.29
CA TRP A 126 -1.08 11.50 2.55
C TRP A 126 -1.52 11.30 1.10
N GLY A 127 -2.83 11.16 0.88
CA GLY A 127 -3.39 11.05 -0.47
C GLY A 127 -3.40 12.38 -1.26
N VAL A 128 -3.39 12.28 -2.60
CA VAL A 128 -3.40 13.43 -3.52
C VAL A 128 -4.69 14.26 -3.51
N GLY A 129 -5.78 13.73 -2.96
CA GLY A 129 -7.08 14.40 -2.89
C GLY A 129 -7.59 14.84 -4.26
N ARG A 130 -8.15 16.05 -4.35
CA ARG A 130 -8.71 16.59 -5.62
C ARG A 130 -7.64 16.92 -6.67
N LYS A 131 -6.36 16.95 -6.31
CA LYS A 131 -5.28 17.12 -7.28
C LYS A 131 -5.21 15.96 -8.27
N LEU A 132 -5.85 14.83 -7.98
CA LEU A 132 -6.02 13.75 -8.95
C LEU A 132 -6.62 14.24 -10.29
N HIS A 133 -7.45 15.31 -10.29
CA HIS A 133 -8.05 15.84 -11.52
C HIS A 133 -7.08 16.68 -12.38
N SER A 134 -5.95 17.12 -11.82
CA SER A 134 -4.91 17.85 -12.53
C SER A 134 -3.76 16.96 -12.98
N PHE A 135 -3.77 15.69 -12.60
CA PHE A 135 -2.70 14.75 -12.86
C PHE A 135 -3.07 13.77 -13.99
N ASP A 136 -2.10 13.41 -14.82
CA ASP A 136 -2.26 12.40 -15.87
C ASP A 136 -2.08 10.99 -15.30
N LEU A 137 -3.00 10.58 -14.42
CA LEU A 137 -2.96 9.26 -13.79
C LEU A 137 -3.63 8.20 -14.68
N ASP A 138 -3.03 7.01 -14.74
CA ASP A 138 -3.62 5.85 -15.43
C ASP A 138 -4.78 5.26 -14.63
N GLY A 139 -4.71 5.33 -13.29
CA GLY A 139 -5.63 4.66 -12.38
C GLY A 139 -5.88 5.38 -11.07
N LEU A 140 -6.87 4.88 -10.36
CA LEU A 140 -7.22 5.30 -9.01
C LEU A 140 -7.47 4.07 -8.14
N GLU A 141 -6.88 4.03 -6.95
CA GLU A 141 -7.25 3.03 -5.95
C GLU A 141 -8.61 3.40 -5.35
N VAL A 142 -9.66 2.76 -5.88
CA VAL A 142 -11.04 2.95 -5.45
C VAL A 142 -11.42 2.03 -4.28
N PHE A 143 -10.61 1.00 -4.05
CA PHE A 143 -10.76 0.09 -2.92
C PHE A 143 -9.40 -0.23 -2.30
N ASN A 144 -9.11 0.39 -1.17
CA ASN A 144 -7.99 0.01 -0.31
C ASN A 144 -8.52 -0.77 0.90
N SER A 145 -7.90 -1.92 1.21
CA SER A 145 -8.41 -2.81 2.26
C SER A 145 -8.23 -2.26 3.68
N LEU A 146 -7.24 -1.40 3.93
CA LEU A 146 -7.00 -0.79 5.24
C LEU A 146 -8.04 0.31 5.56
N HIS A 147 -8.72 0.85 4.55
CA HIS A 147 -9.78 1.85 4.68
C HIS A 147 -11.12 1.29 5.18
N ARG A 148 -11.10 0.82 6.44
CA ARG A 148 -12.26 0.31 7.20
C ARG A 148 -13.33 1.36 7.52
N ASP A 149 -13.05 2.63 7.23
CA ASP A 149 -13.93 3.75 7.59
C ASP A 149 -15.17 3.87 6.70
N GLY A 150 -15.14 3.29 5.51
CA GLY A 150 -16.26 3.29 4.56
C GLY A 150 -16.43 4.61 3.78
N TYR A 151 -15.72 5.68 4.14
CA TYR A 151 -15.80 6.97 3.47
C TYR A 151 -14.74 7.09 2.37
N SER A 152 -13.47 6.79 2.68
CA SER A 152 -12.35 7.01 1.75
C SER A 152 -12.55 6.25 0.43
N ASN A 153 -12.85 4.95 0.48
CA ASN A 153 -13.15 4.14 -0.71
C ASN A 153 -14.39 4.65 -1.47
N ALA A 154 -15.43 5.09 -0.76
CA ALA A 154 -16.66 5.61 -1.39
C ALA A 154 -16.41 6.93 -2.15
N ILE A 155 -15.60 7.84 -1.60
CA ILE A 155 -15.23 9.09 -2.28
C ILE A 155 -14.32 8.79 -3.47
N ALA A 156 -13.35 7.88 -3.31
CA ALA A 156 -12.47 7.49 -4.40
C ALA A 156 -13.28 6.91 -5.58
N LEU A 157 -14.22 6.01 -5.31
CA LEU A 157 -15.12 5.46 -6.32
C LEU A 157 -15.97 6.53 -7.02
N LYS A 158 -16.45 7.55 -6.29
CA LYS A 158 -17.20 8.67 -6.89
C LYS A 158 -16.35 9.54 -7.83
N ASN A 159 -15.04 9.62 -7.59
CA ASN A 159 -14.11 10.49 -8.34
C ASN A 159 -13.24 9.73 -9.35
N CYS A 160 -13.49 8.44 -9.59
CA CYS A 160 -12.69 7.61 -10.49
C CYS A 160 -12.98 7.79 -11.99
N ASN A 161 -13.89 8.69 -12.36
CA ASN A 161 -14.27 8.90 -13.77
C ASN A 161 -13.03 9.17 -14.62
N GLY A 162 -12.91 8.45 -15.73
CA GLY A 162 -11.77 8.57 -16.64
C GLY A 162 -10.50 7.83 -16.21
N HIS A 163 -10.50 7.08 -15.10
CA HIS A 163 -9.33 6.34 -14.60
C HIS A 163 -9.63 4.84 -14.49
N ALA A 164 -8.59 4.00 -14.55
CA ALA A 164 -8.72 2.59 -14.19
C ALA A 164 -9.13 2.44 -12.72
N LYS A 165 -10.05 1.53 -12.43
CA LYS A 165 -10.51 1.24 -11.06
C LYS A 165 -9.64 0.17 -10.46
N LEU A 166 -8.85 0.52 -9.46
CA LEU A 166 -7.89 -0.39 -8.84
C LEU A 166 -8.30 -0.71 -7.40
N GLY A 167 -8.00 -1.93 -6.99
CA GLY A 167 -8.12 -2.40 -5.62
C GLY A 167 -6.80 -2.97 -5.12
N GLY A 168 -6.38 -2.57 -3.94
CA GLY A 168 -5.14 -2.98 -3.31
C GLY A 168 -5.34 -3.36 -1.84
N SER A 169 -4.54 -4.29 -1.34
CA SER A 169 -4.60 -4.66 0.07
C SER A 169 -3.92 -3.64 0.97
N ASP A 170 -2.91 -2.93 0.45
CA ASP A 170 -2.03 -2.05 1.22
C ASP A 170 -1.41 -2.85 2.39
N ALA A 171 -0.99 -4.07 2.06
CA ALA A 171 -0.59 -5.06 3.05
C ALA A 171 0.76 -4.72 3.68
N HIS A 172 0.72 -4.25 4.93
CA HIS A 172 1.88 -4.09 5.80
C HIS A 172 2.24 -5.39 6.57
N SER A 173 1.39 -6.42 6.47
CA SER A 173 1.66 -7.75 7.00
C SER A 173 1.27 -8.83 6.01
N SER A 174 2.02 -9.92 5.98
CA SER A 174 1.71 -11.11 5.17
C SER A 174 0.28 -11.65 5.30
N CYS A 175 -0.44 -11.44 6.43
CA CYS A 175 -1.83 -11.89 6.56
C CYS A 175 -2.85 -10.96 5.89
N MET A 176 -2.43 -9.75 5.48
CA MET A 176 -3.28 -8.75 4.83
C MET A 176 -3.24 -8.84 3.31
N ILE A 177 -2.21 -9.50 2.74
CA ILE A 177 -2.05 -9.67 1.28
C ILE A 177 -3.31 -10.32 0.71
N GLY A 178 -3.81 -9.75 -0.39
CA GLY A 178 -5.03 -10.21 -1.08
C GLY A 178 -6.35 -9.81 -0.40
N ASN A 179 -6.34 -9.05 0.71
CA ASN A 179 -7.58 -8.53 1.28
C ASN A 179 -8.28 -7.54 0.32
N GLY A 180 -7.52 -6.77 -0.46
CA GLY A 180 -8.00 -5.98 -1.58
C GLY A 180 -7.26 -6.39 -2.85
N TYR A 181 -7.95 -6.38 -3.98
CA TYR A 181 -7.36 -6.77 -5.26
C TYR A 181 -8.06 -6.13 -6.45
N THR A 182 -7.39 -6.17 -7.59
CA THR A 182 -7.84 -5.71 -8.90
C THR A 182 -8.12 -6.93 -9.77
N LEU A 183 -9.28 -6.91 -10.44
CA LEU A 183 -9.67 -7.89 -11.44
C LEU A 183 -9.43 -7.34 -12.84
N PHE A 184 -8.89 -8.16 -13.73
CA PHE A 184 -8.57 -7.82 -15.11
C PHE A 184 -8.76 -9.04 -16.03
N ASN A 185 -8.86 -8.81 -17.34
CA ASN A 185 -8.92 -9.89 -18.33
C ASN A 185 -7.50 -10.36 -18.66
N GLY A 186 -7.27 -11.67 -18.62
CA GLY A 186 -5.96 -12.31 -18.74
C GLY A 186 -5.41 -12.73 -17.38
N SER A 187 -4.14 -13.17 -17.37
CA SER A 187 -3.48 -13.72 -16.17
C SER A 187 -2.01 -13.29 -16.06
N SER A 188 -1.50 -12.50 -17.00
CA SER A 188 -0.11 -12.04 -16.97
C SER A 188 0.05 -10.62 -16.43
N GLN A 189 1.28 -10.28 -16.04
CA GLN A 189 1.67 -8.91 -15.67
C GLN A 189 1.38 -7.89 -16.79
N GLU A 190 1.58 -8.28 -18.04
CA GLU A 190 1.35 -7.41 -19.20
C GLU A 190 -0.15 -7.25 -19.49
N ASP A 191 -0.96 -8.28 -19.23
CA ASP A 191 -2.43 -8.16 -19.29
C ASP A 191 -2.93 -7.16 -18.26
N LEU A 192 -2.43 -7.22 -17.02
CA LEU A 192 -2.73 -6.22 -15.98
C LEU A 192 -2.35 -4.81 -16.45
N ARG A 193 -1.12 -4.61 -16.95
CA ARG A 193 -0.64 -3.31 -17.44
C ARG A 193 -1.55 -2.75 -18.53
N ASN A 194 -1.92 -3.58 -19.50
CA ASN A 194 -2.80 -3.20 -20.59
C ASN A 194 -4.23 -2.91 -20.12
N ALA A 195 -4.74 -3.70 -19.18
CA ALA A 195 -6.06 -3.47 -18.59
C ALA A 195 -6.10 -2.13 -17.84
N ILE A 196 -5.05 -1.76 -17.11
CA ILE A 196 -4.92 -0.45 -16.47
C ILE A 196 -4.94 0.66 -17.52
N LYS A 197 -4.05 0.60 -18.53
CA LYS A 197 -3.97 1.63 -19.59
C LYS A 197 -5.28 1.79 -20.37
N ARG A 198 -6.01 0.69 -20.58
CA ARG A 198 -7.31 0.67 -21.27
C ARG A 198 -8.49 0.96 -20.34
N LYS A 199 -8.25 1.13 -19.04
CA LYS A 199 -9.27 1.39 -18.02
C LYS A 199 -10.32 0.26 -17.93
N GLN A 200 -9.87 -0.97 -18.18
CA GLN A 200 -10.66 -2.21 -18.21
C GLN A 200 -10.41 -3.06 -16.96
N THR A 201 -10.38 -2.42 -15.80
CA THR A 201 -10.19 -3.07 -14.50
C THR A 201 -11.42 -2.87 -13.61
N SER A 202 -11.57 -3.77 -12.65
CA SER A 202 -12.48 -3.58 -11.52
C SER A 202 -11.78 -3.97 -10.22
N CYS A 203 -12.36 -3.65 -9.07
CA CYS A 203 -11.79 -3.98 -7.76
C CYS A 203 -12.65 -5.00 -7.02
N GLY A 204 -12.03 -5.78 -6.14
CA GLY A 204 -12.71 -6.69 -5.24
C GLY A 204 -11.97 -6.82 -3.90
N GLY A 205 -12.54 -7.62 -3.01
CA GLY A 205 -11.97 -7.90 -1.70
C GLY A 205 -12.86 -7.52 -0.52
N LYS A 206 -12.24 -7.41 0.65
CA LYS A 206 -12.85 -7.09 1.94
C LYS A 206 -11.92 -6.19 2.74
N VAL A 207 -12.51 -5.34 3.57
CA VAL A 207 -11.71 -4.53 4.48
C VAL A 207 -10.93 -5.43 5.44
N THR A 208 -9.67 -5.11 5.69
CA THR A 208 -8.79 -5.86 6.57
C THR A 208 -9.42 -5.95 7.96
N PRO A 209 -9.67 -7.15 8.52
CA PRO A 209 -10.33 -7.30 9.82
C PRO A 209 -9.47 -6.74 10.96
N LEU A 210 -10.09 -6.27 12.04
CA LEU A 210 -9.36 -5.76 13.22
C LEU A 210 -8.39 -6.78 13.80
N TRP A 211 -8.72 -8.07 13.69
CA TRP A 211 -7.84 -9.14 14.13
C TRP A 211 -6.50 -9.16 13.38
N ASP A 212 -6.50 -8.83 12.09
CA ASP A 212 -5.27 -8.74 11.31
C ASP A 212 -4.42 -7.53 11.73
N PHE A 213 -5.03 -6.40 12.09
CA PHE A 213 -4.32 -5.26 12.68
C PHE A 213 -3.72 -5.59 14.06
N ILE A 214 -4.44 -6.33 14.89
CA ILE A 214 -3.94 -6.83 16.18
C ILE A 214 -2.73 -7.73 15.93
N ASN A 215 -2.87 -8.72 15.04
CA ASN A 215 -1.78 -9.62 14.65
C ASN A 215 -0.58 -8.87 14.08
N TYR A 216 -0.81 -7.87 13.24
CA TYR A 216 0.23 -7.01 12.68
C TYR A 216 1.01 -6.30 13.79
N SER A 217 0.33 -5.59 14.70
CA SER A 217 0.99 -4.87 15.80
C SER A 217 1.81 -5.80 16.71
N ILE A 218 1.30 -6.99 17.00
CA ILE A 218 2.00 -8.02 17.78
C ILE A 218 3.22 -8.53 17.01
N ARG A 219 3.07 -8.79 15.69
CA ARG A 219 4.16 -9.22 14.80
C ARG A 219 5.27 -8.17 14.70
N ILE A 220 4.95 -6.88 14.63
CA ILE A 220 5.96 -5.81 14.67
C ILE A 220 6.86 -5.99 15.89
N GLY A 221 6.29 -6.15 17.09
CA GLY A 221 7.06 -6.34 18.31
C GLY A 221 7.93 -7.61 18.29
N PHE A 222 7.36 -8.75 17.89
CA PHE A 222 8.09 -10.02 17.83
C PHE A 222 9.20 -10.05 16.78
N GLU A 223 8.91 -9.65 15.54
CA GLU A 223 9.88 -9.70 14.46
C GLU A 223 10.99 -8.67 14.71
N SER A 224 10.68 -7.48 15.22
CA SER A 224 11.70 -6.50 15.64
C SER A 224 12.59 -7.06 16.75
N SER A 225 12.02 -7.82 17.68
CA SER A 225 12.78 -8.50 18.74
C SER A 225 13.76 -9.53 18.18
N LYS A 226 13.38 -10.28 17.14
CA LYS A 226 14.30 -11.19 16.44
C LYS A 226 15.46 -10.44 15.80
N VAL A 227 15.20 -9.29 15.17
CA VAL A 227 16.26 -8.45 14.58
C VAL A 227 17.21 -7.92 15.67
N ILE A 228 16.69 -7.49 16.83
CA ILE A 228 17.51 -7.04 17.97
C ILE A 228 18.41 -8.14 18.51
N LEU A 229 17.90 -9.37 18.56
CA LEU A 229 18.64 -10.56 19.01
C LEU A 229 19.53 -11.16 17.93
N ASN A 230 19.56 -10.58 16.72
CA ASN A 230 20.24 -11.10 15.54
C ASN A 230 19.87 -12.55 15.19
N ILE A 231 18.60 -12.91 15.41
CA ILE A 231 18.07 -14.23 15.08
C ILE A 231 17.80 -14.27 13.57
N ASN A 232 18.37 -15.26 12.87
CA ASN A 232 18.25 -15.50 11.42
C ASN A 232 18.99 -14.51 10.49
N GLY A 233 19.85 -13.62 11.01
CA GLY A 233 20.77 -12.82 10.18
C GLY A 233 20.10 -11.98 9.10
N VAL A 234 18.97 -11.33 9.43
CA VAL A 234 18.19 -10.57 8.45
C VAL A 234 18.84 -9.21 8.18
N ASP A 235 19.41 -9.03 6.98
CA ASP A 235 19.95 -7.76 6.53
C ASP A 235 18.88 -6.91 5.84
N CYS A 236 18.55 -5.76 6.43
CA CYS A 236 17.49 -4.88 5.96
C CYS A 236 17.70 -3.45 6.51
N PRO A 237 17.00 -2.43 6.00
CA PRO A 237 17.14 -1.04 6.49
C PRO A 237 17.00 -0.90 8.02
N MET A 238 16.27 -1.81 8.66
CA MET A 238 16.02 -1.84 10.08
C MET A 238 17.17 -2.42 10.90
N SER A 239 17.88 -3.43 10.40
CA SER A 239 19.03 -4.05 11.09
C SER A 239 20.14 -3.01 11.32
N ALA A 240 20.39 -2.17 10.31
CA ALA A 240 21.31 -1.04 10.39
C ALA A 240 20.96 -0.09 11.54
N ARG A 241 19.69 0.32 11.67
CA ARG A 241 19.26 1.20 12.76
C ARG A 241 19.35 0.54 14.13
N ILE A 242 18.92 -0.71 14.23
CA ILE A 242 18.95 -1.50 15.48
C ILE A 242 20.39 -1.73 15.96
N SER A 243 21.35 -1.88 15.05
CA SER A 243 22.77 -2.05 15.38
C SER A 243 23.30 -0.90 16.26
N GLY A 244 22.87 0.34 15.99
CA GLY A 244 23.32 1.55 16.68
C GLY A 244 22.67 1.81 18.05
N ILE A 245 21.64 1.03 18.45
CA ILE A 245 20.96 1.21 19.74
C ILE A 245 21.84 0.66 20.88
N ARG A 246 22.02 1.44 21.96
CA ARG A 246 22.78 0.97 23.15
C ARG A 246 22.08 -0.23 23.80
N ARG A 247 22.86 -1.16 24.34
CA ARG A 247 22.38 -2.40 25.00
C ARG A 247 21.22 -2.21 26.00
N PRO A 248 21.23 -1.25 26.94
CA PRO A 248 20.10 -1.10 27.88
C PRO A 248 18.78 -0.76 27.18
N TYR A 249 18.81 0.05 26.12
CA TYR A 249 17.60 0.36 25.34
C TYR A 249 17.12 -0.83 24.50
N LYS A 250 18.02 -1.71 24.05
CA LYS A 250 17.64 -2.99 23.42
C LYS A 250 16.87 -3.87 24.42
N MET A 251 17.34 -4.00 25.66
CA MET A 251 16.65 -4.78 26.69
C MET A 251 15.29 -4.18 27.06
N LEU A 252 15.22 -2.84 27.18
CA LEU A 252 13.95 -2.15 27.41
C LEU A 252 12.95 -2.40 26.27
N TYR A 253 13.41 -2.39 25.01
CA TYR A 253 12.56 -2.68 23.86
C TYR A 253 12.05 -4.13 23.87
N LEU A 254 12.90 -5.11 24.20
CA LEU A 254 12.49 -6.52 24.29
C LEU A 254 11.44 -6.71 25.39
N ALA A 255 11.66 -6.12 26.57
CA ALA A 255 10.69 -6.15 27.67
C ALA A 255 9.37 -5.47 27.28
N GLY A 256 9.44 -4.30 26.64
CA GLY A 256 8.27 -3.56 26.16
C GLY A 256 7.47 -4.33 25.10
N SER A 257 8.16 -4.93 24.12
CA SER A 257 7.54 -5.79 23.10
C SER A 257 6.83 -6.99 23.71
N PHE A 258 7.44 -7.62 24.71
CA PHE A 258 6.83 -8.73 25.45
C PHE A 258 5.57 -8.28 26.20
N LEU A 259 5.67 -7.21 26.99
CA LEU A 259 4.53 -6.66 27.74
C LEU A 259 3.38 -6.24 26.81
N PHE A 260 3.70 -5.63 25.66
CA PHE A 260 2.70 -5.28 24.67
C PHE A 260 2.02 -6.53 24.09
N ALA A 261 2.78 -7.52 23.63
CA ALA A 261 2.24 -8.70 22.96
C ALA A 261 1.36 -9.59 23.87
N PHE A 262 1.66 -9.65 25.17
CA PHE A 262 0.96 -10.52 26.14
C PHE A 262 -0.01 -9.77 27.06
N SER A 263 -0.35 -8.52 26.75
CA SER A 263 -1.37 -7.76 27.46
C SER A 263 -2.59 -7.51 26.57
N PRO A 264 -3.70 -6.98 27.12
CA PRO A 264 -4.82 -6.50 26.31
C PRO A 264 -4.50 -5.26 25.46
N LEU A 265 -3.30 -4.68 25.58
CA LEU A 265 -2.92 -3.43 24.91
C LEU A 265 -3.07 -3.47 23.38
N PRO A 266 -2.68 -4.52 22.64
CA PRO A 266 -2.83 -4.55 21.18
C PRO A 266 -4.30 -4.40 20.78
N VAL A 267 -5.20 -5.10 21.48
CA VAL A 267 -6.64 -5.00 21.24
C VAL A 267 -7.16 -3.60 21.52
N VAL A 268 -6.82 -3.04 22.69
CA VAL A 268 -7.26 -1.69 23.09
C VAL A 268 -6.74 -0.62 22.12
N CYS A 269 -5.45 -0.67 21.79
CA CYS A 269 -4.81 0.26 20.84
C CYS A 269 -5.44 0.17 19.46
N THR A 270 -5.67 -1.04 18.93
CA THR A 270 -6.32 -1.22 17.61
C THR A 270 -7.75 -0.66 17.61
N LEU A 271 -8.55 -0.90 18.65
CA LEU A 271 -9.92 -0.39 18.72
C LEU A 271 -9.98 1.14 18.82
N LEU A 272 -9.09 1.74 19.63
CA LEU A 272 -8.98 3.19 19.73
C LEU A 272 -8.47 3.80 18.43
N GLY A 273 -7.46 3.20 17.81
CA GLY A 273 -6.92 3.59 16.50
C GLY A 273 -8.00 3.60 15.43
N ASP A 274 -8.74 2.51 15.25
CA ASP A 274 -9.84 2.39 14.26
C ASP A 274 -10.90 3.50 14.46
N ARG A 275 -11.26 3.82 15.71
CA ARG A 275 -12.19 4.93 16.01
C ARG A 275 -11.63 6.30 15.66
N VAL A 276 -10.36 6.56 15.97
CA VAL A 276 -9.70 7.84 15.64
C VAL A 276 -9.62 8.02 14.13
N LEU A 277 -9.18 6.99 13.42
CA LEU A 277 -9.03 6.96 11.97
C LEU A 277 -10.38 7.16 11.27
N LYS A 278 -11.44 6.49 11.73
CA LYS A 278 -12.82 6.72 11.26
C LYS A 278 -13.28 8.16 11.42
N LYS A 279 -12.98 8.80 12.56
CA LYS A 279 -13.33 10.22 12.79
C LYS A 279 -12.56 11.14 11.84
N LYS A 280 -11.28 10.87 11.58
CA LYS A 280 -10.48 11.63 10.60
C LYS A 280 -11.06 11.50 9.19
N CYS A 281 -11.36 10.28 8.72
CA CYS A 281 -11.96 10.08 7.40
C CYS A 281 -13.36 10.70 7.28
N LEU A 282 -14.17 10.66 8.34
CA LEU A 282 -15.46 11.36 8.35
C LEU A 282 -15.29 12.87 8.18
N LYS A 283 -14.26 13.47 8.77
CA LYS A 283 -13.95 14.89 8.58
C LYS A 283 -13.60 15.19 7.12
N VAL A 284 -12.69 14.40 6.52
CA VAL A 284 -12.36 14.49 5.10
C VAL A 284 -13.61 14.35 4.23
N TRP A 285 -14.47 13.37 4.51
CA TRP A 285 -15.72 13.17 3.79
C TRP A 285 -16.65 14.38 3.87
N LYS A 286 -16.80 14.98 5.05
CA LYS A 286 -17.60 16.21 5.19
C LYS A 286 -17.03 17.36 4.38
N GLU A 287 -15.71 17.56 4.41
CA GLU A 287 -15.04 18.59 3.62
C GLU A 287 -15.23 18.36 2.11
N GLN A 288 -15.16 17.11 1.65
CA GLN A 288 -15.37 16.78 0.25
C GLN A 288 -16.83 16.96 -0.22
N ASN A 289 -17.81 16.80 0.67
CA ASN A 289 -19.23 17.01 0.33
C ASN A 289 -19.72 18.44 0.58
N ALA A 290 -19.01 19.24 1.39
CA ALA A 290 -19.33 20.64 1.65
C ALA A 290 -18.74 21.59 0.60
N ALA A 291 -17.63 21.22 -0.04
CA ALA A 291 -17.04 22.03 -1.10
C ALA A 291 -17.94 21.99 -2.36
N PRO A 292 -18.38 23.14 -2.90
CA PRO A 292 -19.09 23.16 -4.17
C PRO A 292 -18.19 22.53 -5.24
N VAL A 293 -18.77 21.66 -6.07
CA VAL A 293 -18.11 21.22 -7.31
C VAL A 293 -17.82 22.49 -8.11
N PRO A 294 -16.56 22.80 -8.48
CA PRO A 294 -16.30 23.92 -9.37
C PRO A 294 -17.15 23.73 -10.62
N ALA A 295 -18.11 24.62 -10.81
CA ALA A 295 -18.97 24.62 -11.97
C ALA A 295 -18.19 25.24 -13.13
N GLU A 296 -17.19 24.55 -13.67
CA GLU A 296 -16.51 25.00 -14.89
C GLU A 296 -15.80 23.84 -15.61
N ARG A 297 -16.10 23.73 -16.92
CA ARG A 297 -15.63 22.77 -17.94
C ARG A 297 -16.39 21.44 -18.09
N TYR A 298 -17.71 21.55 -18.21
CA TYR A 298 -18.43 20.86 -19.30
C TYR A 298 -19.18 21.91 -20.11
N ALA A 299 -18.41 22.69 -20.88
CA ALA A 299 -18.94 23.63 -21.85
C ALA A 299 -18.01 23.63 -23.07
N SER A 300 -18.06 22.54 -23.84
CA SER A 300 -17.97 22.53 -25.31
C SER A 300 -17.75 21.10 -25.82
N VAL A 301 -18.82 20.55 -26.39
CA VAL A 301 -18.93 19.58 -27.51
C VAL A 301 -18.10 18.29 -27.43
#